data_AF-A0A838R0R1-F1
#
_entry.id   AF-A0A838R0R1-F1
#
_cell.length_a   1.000
_cell.length_b   1.000
_cell.length_c   1.000
_cell.angle_alpha   90.00
_cell.angle_beta   90.00
_cell.angle_gamma   90.00
#
_symmetry.space_group_name_H-M   'P 1'
#
loop_
_entity.id
_entity.type
_entity.pdbx_description
1 polymer ?
#
loop_
_entity_poly.entity_id
_entity_poly.type
_entity_poly.pdbx_seq_one_letter_code
_entity_poly.pdbx_strand_id
1 'polypeptide(L)'
;MVARPAFTADFDGDGDVDAEDLAQWQGDFGMTSLSDADDDGDSDGADFLAWQQQLGSAGMVDATAAVPEPSTWVLMWFAVAKFSRRLVVVSETHA
;
A
#
# COMPACT_ATOMS: atom_id res chain seq x y z
N MET A 1 13.24 -16.42 -1.53
CA MET A 1 13.72 -15.04 -1.72
C MET A 1 12.51 -14.22 -2.13
N VAL A 2 12.14 -13.19 -1.38
CA VAL A 2 11.07 -12.27 -1.82
C VAL A 2 11.66 -11.53 -3.01
N ALA A 3 11.10 -11.74 -4.21
CA ALA A 3 11.49 -10.95 -5.37
C ALA A 3 10.99 -9.53 -5.12
N ARG A 4 11.89 -8.64 -4.70
CA ARG A 4 11.61 -7.20 -4.70
C ARG A 4 11.31 -6.84 -6.16
N PRO A 5 10.20 -6.16 -6.47
CA PRO A 5 10.06 -5.59 -7.81
C PRO A 5 11.29 -4.71 -8.03
N ALA A 6 12.11 -5.09 -9.02
CA ALA A 6 13.20 -4.25 -9.46
C ALA A 6 12.56 -3.16 -10.31
N PHE A 7 12.32 -2.01 -9.71
CA PHE A 7 11.99 -0.81 -10.45
C PHE A 7 13.27 -0.37 -11.18
N THR A 8 13.17 -0.06 -12.46
CA THR A 8 14.38 0.34 -13.21
C THR A 8 14.88 1.72 -12.79
N ALA A 9 14.03 2.49 -12.12
CA ALA A 9 14.36 3.80 -11.56
C ALA A 9 14.67 3.79 -10.05
N ASP A 10 14.83 2.60 -9.44
CA ASP A 10 15.36 2.40 -8.07
C ASP A 10 16.89 2.44 -8.17
N PHE A 11 17.44 3.64 -8.17
CA PHE A 11 18.85 3.93 -8.41
C PHE A 11 19.68 3.74 -7.14
N ASP A 12 19.11 3.95 -5.97
CA ASP A 12 19.82 3.76 -4.70
C ASP A 12 19.70 2.33 -4.13
N GLY A 13 18.83 1.51 -4.73
CA GLY A 13 18.65 0.08 -4.46
C GLY A 13 17.81 -0.20 -3.20
N ASP A 14 17.10 0.79 -2.70
CA ASP A 14 16.35 0.70 -1.46
C ASP A 14 14.95 0.08 -1.62
N GLY A 15 14.53 -0.20 -2.85
CA GLY A 15 13.33 -0.97 -3.18
C GLY A 15 12.06 -0.14 -3.39
N ASP A 16 12.20 1.17 -3.51
CA ASP A 16 11.18 2.11 -3.95
C ASP A 16 11.73 3.05 -5.03
N VAL A 17 10.85 3.93 -5.53
CA VAL A 17 11.21 5.00 -6.46
C VAL A 17 10.71 6.31 -5.88
N ASP A 18 11.62 7.12 -5.35
CA ASP A 18 11.28 8.34 -4.63
C ASP A 18 12.25 9.52 -4.90
N ALA A 19 12.39 10.42 -3.92
CA ALA A 19 13.20 11.62 -4.08
C ALA A 19 14.71 11.35 -3.92
N GLU A 20 15.06 10.26 -3.25
CA GLU A 20 16.43 9.81 -3.04
C GLU A 20 17.01 9.30 -4.37
N ASP A 21 16.25 8.53 -5.15
CA ASP A 21 16.59 8.16 -6.52
C ASP A 21 16.79 9.37 -7.42
N LEU A 22 15.90 10.36 -7.32
CA LEU A 22 16.01 11.58 -8.11
C LEU A 22 17.30 12.34 -7.77
N ALA A 23 17.68 12.39 -6.49
CA ALA A 23 18.91 13.04 -6.06
C ALA A 23 20.16 12.34 -6.64
N GLN A 24 20.12 11.01 -6.74
CA GLN A 24 21.17 10.25 -7.44
C GLN A 24 21.21 10.57 -8.93
N TRP A 25 20.08 10.48 -9.63
CA TRP A 25 20.00 10.81 -11.07
C TRP A 25 20.50 12.23 -11.37
N GLN A 26 20.23 13.21 -10.51
CA GLN A 26 20.76 14.58 -10.66
C GLN A 26 22.29 14.66 -10.59
N GLY A 27 22.92 13.78 -9.80
CA GLY A 27 24.37 13.65 -9.72
C GLY A 27 24.98 12.96 -10.93
N ASP A 28 24.22 12.04 -11.55
CA ASP A 28 24.67 11.21 -12.66
C ASP A 28 24.37 11.80 -14.05
N PHE A 29 23.41 12.73 -14.16
CA PHE A 29 22.94 13.31 -15.41
C PHE A 29 24.08 13.83 -16.31
N GLY A 30 24.27 13.17 -17.45
CA GLY A 30 25.31 13.48 -18.44
C GLY A 30 26.76 13.22 -17.96
N MET A 31 26.97 12.54 -16.84
CA MET A 31 28.29 12.22 -16.27
C MET A 31 28.58 10.72 -16.24
N THR A 32 27.60 9.90 -15.85
CA THR A 32 27.74 8.45 -15.69
C THR A 32 26.50 7.74 -16.27
N SER A 33 26.48 6.41 -16.22
CA SER A 33 25.33 5.56 -16.55
C SER A 33 24.80 4.85 -15.30
N LEU A 34 25.00 5.44 -14.11
CA LEU A 34 24.59 4.81 -12.84
C LEU A 34 23.10 4.96 -12.57
N SER A 35 22.43 5.89 -13.25
CA SER A 35 20.97 6.09 -13.23
C SER A 35 20.36 5.82 -14.62
N ASP A 36 20.81 4.73 -15.25
CA ASP A 36 20.37 4.23 -16.56
C ASP A 36 19.14 3.31 -16.40
N ALA A 37 17.95 3.91 -16.47
CA ALA A 37 16.68 3.23 -16.30
C ALA A 37 16.12 2.64 -17.60
N ASP A 38 16.63 3.04 -18.78
CA ASP A 38 16.24 2.48 -20.07
C ASP A 38 17.30 1.55 -20.73
N ASP A 39 18.43 1.34 -20.05
CA ASP A 39 19.54 0.44 -20.38
C ASP A 39 20.24 0.83 -21.70
N ASP A 40 20.37 2.14 -21.96
CA ASP A 40 20.98 2.68 -23.18
C ASP A 40 22.46 3.11 -23.02
N GLY A 41 22.96 3.04 -21.79
CA GLY A 41 24.34 3.31 -21.43
C GLY A 41 24.63 4.76 -21.04
N ASP A 42 23.61 5.58 -20.79
CA ASP A 42 23.79 6.90 -20.20
C ASP A 42 22.80 7.24 -19.07
N SER A 43 22.73 8.51 -18.70
CA SER A 43 21.83 9.01 -17.65
C SER A 43 21.33 10.35 -18.12
N ASP A 44 20.17 10.35 -18.76
CA ASP A 44 19.63 11.48 -19.49
C ASP A 44 18.12 11.69 -19.24
N GLY A 45 17.45 12.41 -20.15
CA GLY A 45 16.02 12.70 -20.04
C GLY A 45 15.11 11.49 -20.20
N ALA A 46 15.55 10.42 -20.88
CA ALA A 46 14.81 9.17 -21.00
C ALA A 46 14.73 8.46 -19.65
N ASP A 47 15.83 8.43 -18.90
CA ASP A 47 15.86 7.88 -17.54
C ASP A 47 15.03 8.67 -16.56
N PHE A 48 15.08 10.01 -16.68
CA PHE A 48 14.21 10.87 -15.88
C PHE A 48 12.74 10.60 -16.15
N LEU A 49 12.37 10.36 -17.41
CA LEU A 49 11.01 9.99 -17.76
C LEU A 49 10.62 8.63 -17.16
N ALA A 50 11.54 7.67 -17.13
CA ALA A 50 11.33 6.38 -16.45
C ALA A 50 11.11 6.57 -14.94
N TRP A 51 11.93 7.41 -14.28
CA TRP A 51 11.72 7.80 -12.88
C TRP A 51 10.34 8.44 -12.66
N GLN A 52 9.94 9.39 -13.50
CA GLN A 52 8.60 10.02 -13.40
C GLN A 52 7.46 9.02 -13.51
N GLN A 53 7.60 8.00 -14.37
CA GLN A 53 6.59 6.96 -14.56
C GLN A 53 6.52 5.98 -13.38
N GLN A 54 7.62 5.81 -12.66
CA GLN A 54 7.72 4.87 -11.54
C GLN A 54 7.64 5.54 -10.17
N LEU A 55 7.67 6.87 -10.08
CA LEU A 55 7.59 7.61 -8.81
C LEU A 55 6.45 7.14 -7.91
N GLY A 56 6.80 6.80 -6.66
CA GLY A 56 5.89 6.28 -5.63
C GLY A 56 5.64 4.78 -5.74
N SER A 57 6.31 4.09 -6.66
CA SER A 57 6.34 2.63 -6.67
C SER A 57 7.19 2.14 -5.51
N ALA A 58 6.67 1.16 -4.77
CA ALA A 58 7.39 0.51 -3.70
C ALA A 58 7.04 -0.98 -3.73
N GLY A 59 7.96 -1.83 -3.28
CA GLY A 59 7.69 -3.25 -3.14
C GLY A 59 6.40 -3.50 -2.35
N MET A 60 5.46 -4.26 -2.93
CA MET A 60 4.26 -4.66 -2.21
C MET A 60 4.68 -5.54 -1.01
N VAL A 61 4.72 -4.95 0.18
CA VAL A 61 4.69 -5.71 1.42
C VAL A 61 3.37 -6.45 1.45
N ASP A 62 3.44 -7.78 1.35
CA ASP A 62 2.31 -8.69 1.38
C ASP A 62 1.47 -8.38 2.62
N ALA A 63 0.32 -7.73 2.44
CA ALA A 63 -0.58 -7.31 3.50
C ALA A 63 -1.35 -8.52 4.03
N THR A 64 -0.63 -9.50 4.58
CA THR A 64 -1.19 -10.66 5.29
C THR A 64 -1.60 -10.32 6.71
N ALA A 65 -1.71 -9.02 7.05
CA ALA A 65 -2.25 -8.58 8.32
C ALA A 65 -3.67 -9.14 8.47
N ALA A 66 -3.83 -10.09 9.39
CA ALA A 66 -5.12 -10.66 9.74
C ALA A 66 -6.08 -9.52 10.11
N VAL A 67 -7.01 -9.21 9.21
CA VAL A 67 -8.07 -8.24 9.49
C VAL A 67 -8.93 -8.83 10.60
N PRO A 68 -9.00 -8.21 11.80
CA PRO A 68 -9.85 -8.70 12.87
C PRO A 68 -11.28 -8.77 12.36
N GLU A 69 -11.95 -9.92 12.51
CA GLU A 69 -13.34 -10.05 12.08
C GLU A 69 -14.19 -8.93 12.71
N PRO A 70 -15.07 -8.26 11.94
CA PRO A 70 -15.91 -7.22 12.49
C PRO A 70 -16.71 -7.78 13.66
N SER A 71 -16.89 -6.98 14.72
CA SER A 71 -17.65 -7.33 15.92
C SER A 71 -19.17 -7.47 15.66
N THR A 72 -19.55 -8.00 14.50
CA THR A 72 -20.91 -8.29 14.07
C THR A 72 -21.63 -9.17 15.08
N TRP A 73 -20.92 -10.11 15.71
CA TRP A 73 -21.44 -10.95 16.79
C TRP A 73 -21.86 -10.17 18.02
N VAL A 74 -21.09 -9.14 18.41
CA VAL A 74 -21.40 -8.27 19.55
C VAL A 74 -22.63 -7.41 19.24
N LEU A 75 -22.72 -6.87 18.02
CA LEU A 75 -23.88 -6.10 17.57
C LEU A 75 -25.16 -6.95 17.50
N MET A 76 -25.07 -8.20 17.03
CA MET A 76 -26.20 -9.14 17.03
C MET A 76 -26.68 -9.45 18.46
N TRP A 77 -25.76 -9.66 19.40
CA TRP A 77 -26.12 -9.92 20.80
C TRP A 77 -26.89 -8.75 21.44
N PHE A 78 -26.47 -7.51 21.20
CA PHE A 78 -27.19 -6.34 21.70
C PHE A 78 -28.56 -6.16 21.04
N ALA A 79 -28.70 -6.48 19.74
CA ALA A 79 -29.97 -6.40 19.03
C ALA A 79 -31.00 -7.43 19.54
N VAL A 80 -30.57 -8.68 19.74
CA VAL A 80 -31.45 -9.77 20.26
C VAL A 80 -31.88 -9.47 21.70
N ALA A 81 -31.00 -8.94 22.55
CA ALA A 81 -31.32 -8.58 23.94
C ALA A 81 -32.35 -7.44 24.08
N LYS A 82 -32.41 -6.53 23.10
CA LYS A 82 -33.44 -5.47 23.05
C LYS A 82 -34.79 -6.00 22.57
N PHE A 83 -34.80 -7.00 21.68
CA PHE A 83 -36.02 -7.60 21.14
C PHE A 83 -36.73 -8.49 22.17
N SER A 84 -36.00 -9.28 22.95
CA SER A 84 -36.56 -10.16 23.98
C SER A 84 -37.16 -9.41 25.17
N ARG A 85 -36.70 -8.19 25.50
CA ARG A 85 -37.33 -7.33 26.52
C ARG A 85 -38.69 -6.75 26.10
N ARG A 86 -38.98 -6.64 24.80
CA ARG A 86 -40.26 -6.11 24.31
C ARG A 86 -41.41 -7.12 24.37
N LEU A 87 -41.11 -8.43 24.30
CA LEU A 87 -42.14 -9.47 24.31
C LEU A 87 -42.68 -9.77 25.73
N VAL A 88 -41.89 -9.53 26.77
CA VAL A 88 -42.29 -9.82 28.16
C VAL A 88 -43.28 -8.80 28.73
N VAL A 89 -43.27 -7.54 28.26
CA VAL A 89 -44.11 -6.46 28.80
C VAL A 89 -45.56 -6.47 28.27
N VAL A 90 -45.87 -7.25 27.23
CA VAL A 90 -47.20 -7.23 26.58
C VAL A 90 -48.22 -8.21 27.21
N SER A 91 -47.83 -9.04 28.19
CA SER A 91 -48.70 -10.12 28.70
C SER A 91 -49.60 -9.78 29.90
N GLU A 92 -49.68 -8.54 30.37
CA GLU A 92 -50.54 -8.17 31.51
C GLU A 92 -51.63 -7.17 31.11
N THR A 93 -52.68 -7.64 30.42
CA THR A 93 -54.03 -7.06 30.52
C THR A 93 -55.07 -8.13 30.20
N HIS A 94 -56.14 -8.17 31.02
CA HIS A 94 -57.32 -9.06 31.02
C HIS A 94 -57.27 -10.23 32.01
N ALA A 95 -57.70 -9.97 33.25
CA ALA A 95 -58.88 -10.59 33.87
C ALA A 95 -59.23 -9.81 35.16
#